data_AF-A0A2A4E8J2-F1
#
_entry.id   AF-A0A2A4E8J2-F1
#
_cell.length_a   1.000
_cell.length_b   1.000
_cell.length_c   1.000
_cell.angle_alpha   90.00
_cell.angle_beta   90.00
_cell.angle_gamma   90.00
#
_symmetry.space_group_name_H-M   'P 1'
#
loop_
_entity.id
_entity.type
_entity.pdbx_description
1 polymer ?
#
loop_
_entity_poly.entity_id
_entity_poly.type
_entity_poly.pdbx_seq_one_letter_code
_entity_poly.pdbx_strand_id
1 'polypeptide(L)'
;MNIPDTLIWLLNFPAAHGYAMVFIAGFSLFGLFALSASGATPGSALRRVREREGLLRPEHAKRGRWGGRLVRIVFRVLTVVMLANLVIGILSLTGVPVTRAYIYEHGQPTTGTRDGDWITFSTASGVEYTVESNFFTPAVYPDRDAYLSGDQVVVRYLPSHPQAYVIDSSQGPR
;
A
#
# COMPACT_ATOMS: atom_id res chain seq x y z
N MET A 1 18.18 -7.17 9.58
CA MET A 1 17.06 -6.82 8.67
C MET A 1 17.22 -7.59 7.38
N ASN A 2 16.23 -8.39 7.03
CA ASN A 2 16.20 -9.14 5.77
C ASN A 2 15.52 -8.31 4.67
N ILE A 3 16.01 -8.36 3.43
CA ILE A 3 15.45 -7.60 2.30
C ILE A 3 14.00 -8.06 2.00
N PRO A 4 13.73 -9.38 1.84
CA PRO A 4 12.39 -9.96 1.79
C PRO A 4 11.41 -9.42 2.83
N ASP A 5 11.78 -9.44 4.11
CA ASP A 5 10.90 -8.95 5.19
C ASP A 5 10.53 -7.48 5.01
N THR A 6 11.48 -6.68 4.53
CA THR A 6 11.26 -5.25 4.27
C THR A 6 10.33 -5.03 3.07
N LEU A 7 10.48 -5.82 2.01
CA LEU A 7 9.56 -5.78 0.87
C LEU A 7 8.15 -6.21 1.27
N ILE A 8 8.04 -7.29 2.06
CA ILE A 8 6.75 -7.78 2.55
C ILE A 8 6.10 -6.77 3.49
N TRP A 9 6.86 -6.13 4.38
CA TRP A 9 6.35 -5.05 5.22
C TRP A 9 5.83 -3.88 4.39
N LEU A 10 6.56 -3.43 3.36
CA LEU A 10 6.11 -2.37 2.45
C LEU A 10 4.80 -2.73 1.73
N LEU A 11 4.66 -4.00 1.30
CA LEU A 11 3.44 -4.52 0.68
C LEU A 11 2.30 -4.74 1.68
N ASN A 12 2.63 -4.92 2.97
CA ASN A 12 1.64 -5.19 4.00
C ASN A 12 0.74 -3.99 4.26
N PHE A 13 1.27 -2.77 4.16
CA PHE A 13 0.47 -1.57 4.35
C PHE A 13 -0.74 -1.51 3.40
N PRO A 14 -0.58 -1.59 2.06
CA PRO A 14 -1.73 -1.57 1.17
C PRO A 14 -2.60 -2.83 1.26
N ALA A 15 -2.02 -3.98 1.62
CA ALA A 15 -2.78 -5.20 1.83
C ALA A 15 -3.68 -5.12 3.07
N ALA A 16 -3.19 -4.58 4.19
CA ALA A 16 -3.92 -4.44 5.44
C ALA A 16 -4.99 -3.31 5.39
N HIS A 17 -4.87 -2.39 4.44
CA HIS A 17 -5.80 -1.27 4.24
C HIS A 17 -6.49 -1.37 2.87
N GLY A 18 -6.78 -2.59 2.41
CA GLY A 18 -7.22 -2.84 1.04
C GLY A 18 -8.41 -1.97 0.61
N TYR A 19 -9.41 -1.80 1.49
CA TYR A 19 -10.54 -0.91 1.24
C TYR A 19 -10.09 0.53 0.96
N ALA A 20 -9.37 1.16 1.90
CA ALA A 20 -8.92 2.53 1.76
C ALA A 20 -8.03 2.71 0.51
N MET A 21 -7.14 1.75 0.24
CA MET A 21 -6.25 1.81 -0.92
C MET A 21 -6.99 1.72 -2.24
N VAL A 22 -8.03 0.89 -2.36
CA VAL A 22 -8.84 0.81 -3.59
C VAL A 22 -9.54 2.14 -3.85
N PHE A 23 -10.10 2.77 -2.82
CA PHE A 23 -10.73 4.09 -2.94
C PHE A 23 -9.72 5.17 -3.34
N ILE A 24 -8.62 5.28 -2.60
CA ILE A 24 -7.56 6.26 -2.88
C ILE A 24 -7.03 6.08 -4.29
N ALA A 25 -6.74 4.85 -4.69
CA ALA A 25 -6.19 4.57 -6.01
C ALA A 25 -7.20 4.82 -7.12
N GLY A 26 -8.47 4.44 -6.95
CA GLY A 26 -9.53 4.75 -7.90
C GLY A 26 -9.60 6.24 -8.21
N PHE A 27 -9.76 7.07 -7.18
CA PHE A 27 -9.84 8.53 -7.36
C PHE A 27 -8.53 9.16 -7.85
N SER A 28 -7.40 8.71 -7.32
CA SER A 28 -6.08 9.24 -7.69
C SER A 28 -5.75 8.92 -9.14
N LEU A 29 -6.09 7.72 -9.64
CA LEU A 29 -5.86 7.34 -11.03
C LEU A 29 -6.66 8.23 -11.99
N PHE A 30 -7.92 8.57 -11.69
CA PHE A 30 -8.67 9.52 -12.52
C PHE A 30 -7.97 10.88 -12.62
N GLY A 31 -7.49 11.42 -11.50
CA GLY A 31 -6.72 12.68 -11.48
C GLY A 31 -5.38 12.57 -12.22
N LEU A 32 -4.65 11.48 -12.03
CA LEU A 32 -3.36 11.22 -12.68
C LEU A 32 -3.52 11.04 -14.20
N PHE A 33 -4.57 10.34 -14.64
CA PHE A 33 -4.88 10.21 -16.07
C PHE A 33 -5.28 11.54 -16.68
N ALA A 34 -6.14 12.32 -16.01
CA ALA A 34 -6.50 13.66 -16.46
C ALA A 34 -5.27 14.58 -16.61
N LEU A 35 -4.35 14.55 -15.65
CA LEU A 35 -3.09 15.32 -15.68
C LEU A 35 -2.07 14.78 -16.71
N SER A 36 -2.13 13.49 -17.05
CA SER A 36 -1.23 12.91 -18.06
C SER A 36 -1.74 13.11 -19.50
N ALA A 37 -3.06 13.08 -19.71
CA ALA A 37 -3.71 13.27 -20.99
C ALA A 37 -3.80 14.75 -21.37
N SER A 38 -4.02 15.62 -20.36
CA SER A 38 -3.78 17.04 -20.53
C SER A 38 -2.27 17.26 -20.60
N GLY A 39 -1.73 17.38 -21.81
CA GLY A 39 -0.42 18.03 -22.04
C GLY A 39 -0.40 19.51 -21.62
N ALA A 40 -1.26 19.89 -20.68
CA ALA A 40 -1.55 21.22 -20.19
C ALA A 40 -0.71 21.48 -18.94
N THR A 41 0.62 21.53 -19.12
CA THR A 41 1.38 22.35 -18.18
C THR A 41 0.79 23.75 -18.18
N PRO A 42 0.62 24.41 -17.02
CA PRO A 42 0.19 25.81 -16.95
C PRO A 42 1.05 26.63 -17.90
N GLY A 43 0.42 27.26 -18.90
CA GLY A 43 1.11 28.04 -19.94
C GLY A 43 1.41 27.30 -21.25
N SER A 44 1.08 26.03 -21.42
CA SER A 44 1.24 25.32 -22.71
C SER A 44 0.33 25.85 -23.82
N ALA A 45 -0.92 26.22 -23.51
CA ALA A 45 -1.84 26.86 -24.45
C ALA A 45 -1.32 28.25 -24.87
N LEU A 46 -0.93 29.08 -23.89
CA LEU A 46 -0.28 30.37 -24.13
C LEU A 46 1.04 30.24 -24.89
N ARG A 47 1.80 29.17 -24.63
CA ARG A 47 3.05 28.87 -25.35
C ARG A 47 2.77 28.50 -26.80
N ARG A 48 1.76 27.66 -27.08
CA ARG A 48 1.34 27.35 -28.47
C ARG A 48 0.86 28.59 -29.21
N VAL A 49 0.15 29.51 -28.53
CA VAL A 49 -0.26 30.80 -29.11
C VAL A 49 0.97 31.67 -29.40
N ARG A 50 1.90 31.82 -28.46
CA ARG A 50 3.18 32.56 -28.67
C ARG A 50 4.06 31.93 -29.75
N GLU A 51 3.99 30.61 -29.95
CA GLU A 51 4.73 29.90 -30.99
C GLU A 51 4.13 30.18 -32.37
N ARG A 52 2.79 30.16 -32.47
CA ARG A 52 2.07 30.59 -33.68
C ARG A 52 2.30 32.05 -34.02
N GLU A 53 2.37 32.93 -33.03
CA GLU A 53 2.58 34.36 -33.21
C GLU A 53 4.06 34.75 -33.34
N GLY A 54 4.99 33.78 -33.32
CA GLY A 54 6.43 34.04 -33.48
C GLY A 54 7.08 34.77 -32.28
N LEU A 55 6.39 34.87 -31.15
CA LEU A 55 6.81 35.59 -29.94
C LEU A 55 7.77 34.78 -29.04
N LEU A 56 8.08 33.54 -29.41
CA LEU A 56 8.95 32.64 -28.64
C LEU A 56 10.42 32.87 -28.97
N ARG A 57 11.14 33.53 -28.06
CA ARG A 57 12.61 33.60 -28.11
C ARG A 57 13.21 32.19 -28.03
N PRO A 58 14.19 31.83 -28.89
CA PRO A 58 14.71 30.46 -29.01
C PRO A 58 15.33 29.90 -27.72
N GLU A 59 15.85 30.75 -26.83
CA GLU A 59 16.36 30.33 -25.52
C GLU A 59 15.26 29.89 -24.54
N HIS A 60 14.06 30.48 -24.61
CA HIS A 60 12.93 30.12 -23.75
C HIS A 60 12.23 28.82 -24.19
N ALA A 61 12.39 28.43 -25.46
CA ALA A 61 11.84 27.19 -25.99
C ALA A 61 12.49 25.94 -25.35
N LYS A 62 13.80 25.99 -25.04
CA LYS A 62 14.53 24.84 -24.47
C LYS A 62 14.29 24.66 -22.97
N ARG A 63 14.20 25.75 -22.18
CA ARG A 63 14.10 25.71 -20.71
C ARG A 63 12.79 25.06 -20.20
N GLY A 64 11.66 25.31 -20.86
CA GLY A 64 10.37 24.70 -20.47
C GLY A 64 10.19 23.22 -20.84
N ARG A 65 11.04 22.66 -21.72
CA ARG A 65 10.91 21.28 -22.21
C ARG A 65 11.42 20.24 -21.21
N TRP A 66 12.46 20.58 -20.45
CA TRP A 66 13.05 19.71 -19.43
C TRP A 66 12.16 19.58 -18.19
N GLY A 67 11.63 20.70 -17.67
CA GLY A 67 10.69 20.68 -16.55
C GLY A 67 9.42 19.87 -16.85
N GLY A 68 8.83 20.06 -18.03
CA GLY A 68 7.66 19.28 -18.45
C GLY A 68 7.94 17.78 -18.62
N ARG A 69 9.15 17.40 -19.06
CA ARG A 69 9.55 16.00 -19.19
C ARG A 69 9.75 15.33 -17.83
N LEU A 70 10.41 16.01 -16.89
CA LEU A 70 10.60 15.49 -15.53
C LEU A 70 9.27 15.27 -14.81
N VAL A 71 8.39 16.28 -14.86
CA VAL A 71 7.04 16.21 -14.26
C VAL A 71 6.25 15.03 -14.83
N ARG A 72 6.29 14.82 -16.16
CA ARG A 72 5.61 13.69 -16.80
C ARG A 72 6.16 12.33 -16.35
N ILE A 73 7.48 12.22 -16.15
CA ILE A 73 8.10 10.97 -15.65
C ILE A 73 7.62 10.71 -14.23
N VAL A 74 7.66 11.71 -13.35
CA VAL A 74 7.18 11.58 -11.96
C VAL A 74 5.73 11.13 -11.93
N PHE A 75 4.83 11.78 -12.69
CA PHE A 75 3.42 11.38 -12.73
C PHE A 75 3.21 9.98 -13.30
N ARG A 76 4.01 9.53 -14.29
CA ARG A 76 3.95 8.15 -14.78
C ARG A 76 4.38 7.14 -13.73
N VAL A 77 5.46 7.41 -13.01
CA VAL A 77 5.92 6.54 -11.91
C VAL A 77 4.83 6.48 -10.83
N LEU A 78 4.27 7.62 -10.42
CA LEU A 78 3.17 7.67 -9.46
C LEU A 78 1.94 6.88 -9.96
N THR A 79 1.62 6.94 -11.25
CA THR A 79 0.52 6.16 -11.84
C THR A 79 0.77 4.66 -11.72
N VAL A 80 1.98 4.19 -12.03
CA VAL A 80 2.36 2.78 -11.90
C VAL A 80 2.31 2.33 -10.44
N VAL A 81 2.85 3.13 -9.53
CA VAL A 81 2.81 2.85 -8.08
C VAL A 81 1.36 2.79 -7.60
N MET A 82 0.51 3.72 -8.01
CA MET A 82 -0.89 3.75 -7.61
C MET A 82 -1.66 2.54 -8.17
N LEU A 83 -1.39 2.15 -9.42
CA LEU A 83 -1.98 0.96 -10.01
C LEU A 83 -1.55 -0.33 -9.28
N ALA A 84 -0.28 -0.44 -8.89
CA ALA A 84 0.20 -1.57 -8.10
C ALA A 84 -0.54 -1.66 -6.75
N ASN A 85 -0.70 -0.53 -6.06
CA ASN A 85 -1.46 -0.45 -4.81
C ASN A 85 -2.94 -0.83 -5.00
N LEU A 86 -3.57 -0.41 -6.11
CA LEU A 86 -4.93 -0.81 -6.46
C LEU A 86 -5.05 -2.33 -6.59
N VAL A 87 -4.14 -2.95 -7.35
CA VAL A 87 -4.14 -4.40 -7.55
C VAL A 87 -3.97 -5.13 -6.22
N ILE A 88 -3.02 -4.72 -5.38
CA ILE A 88 -2.80 -5.31 -4.06
C ILE A 88 -4.04 -5.17 -3.17
N GLY A 89 -4.67 -3.98 -3.16
CA GLY A 89 -5.88 -3.73 -2.38
C GLY A 89 -7.04 -4.62 -2.80
N ILE A 90 -7.29 -4.76 -4.12
CA ILE A 90 -8.32 -5.66 -4.66
C ILE A 90 -8.05 -7.11 -4.25
N LEU A 91 -6.83 -7.60 -4.46
CA LEU A 91 -6.45 -8.97 -4.11
C LEU A 91 -6.70 -9.25 -2.62
N SER A 92 -6.31 -8.31 -1.75
CA SER A 92 -6.52 -8.44 -0.30
C SER A 92 -8.01 -8.49 0.07
N LEU A 93 -8.86 -7.63 -0.54
CA LEU A 93 -10.32 -7.65 -0.33
C LEU A 93 -10.96 -8.96 -0.77
N THR A 94 -10.50 -9.52 -1.89
CA THR A 94 -10.95 -10.82 -2.40
C THR A 94 -10.43 -12.01 -1.58
N GLY A 95 -9.59 -11.78 -0.57
CA GLY A 95 -9.09 -12.83 0.32
C GLY A 95 -7.82 -13.52 -0.16
N VAL A 96 -7.17 -13.02 -1.21
CA VAL A 96 -5.88 -13.55 -1.66
C VAL A 96 -4.80 -13.19 -0.61
N PRO A 97 -4.04 -14.17 -0.10
CA PRO A 97 -3.08 -13.96 0.99
C PRO A 97 -1.76 -13.35 0.48
N VAL A 98 -1.80 -12.13 -0.05
CA VAL A 98 -0.66 -11.46 -0.73
C VAL A 98 0.60 -11.40 0.15
N THR A 99 0.46 -10.96 1.40
CA THR A 99 1.56 -10.89 2.38
C THR A 99 1.45 -11.95 3.46
N ARG A 100 0.24 -12.45 3.73
CA ARG A 100 -0.07 -13.28 4.89
C ARG A 100 0.63 -14.63 4.89
N ALA A 101 0.72 -15.28 3.74
CA ALA A 101 1.39 -16.58 3.62
C ALA A 101 2.89 -16.47 3.99
N TYR A 102 3.57 -15.43 3.51
CA TYR A 102 4.97 -15.20 3.85
C TYR A 102 5.16 -14.91 5.34
N ILE A 103 4.33 -14.02 5.91
CA ILE A 103 4.41 -13.67 7.35
C ILE A 103 4.10 -14.90 8.22
N TYR A 104 3.16 -15.75 7.80
CA TYR A 104 2.86 -16.99 8.50
C TYR A 104 4.06 -17.95 8.53
N GLU A 105 4.75 -18.12 7.40
CA GLU A 105 5.88 -19.03 7.27
C GLU A 105 7.16 -18.52 7.97
N HIS A 106 7.41 -17.20 7.92
CA HIS A 106 8.67 -16.59 8.39
C HIS A 106 8.53 -15.82 9.71
N GLY A 107 7.31 -15.62 10.18
CA GLY A 107 7.02 -14.86 11.39
C GLY A 107 7.27 -15.65 12.67
N GLN A 108 7.65 -14.95 13.74
CA GLN A 108 7.76 -15.54 15.06
C GLN A 108 6.40 -15.57 15.75
N PRO A 109 6.02 -16.72 16.34
CA PRO A 109 4.78 -16.85 17.08
C PRO A 109 4.89 -16.17 18.45
N THR A 110 3.81 -15.50 18.85
CA THR A 110 3.60 -14.94 20.18
C THR A 110 2.12 -14.98 20.51
N THR A 111 1.79 -14.94 21.79
CA THR A 111 0.41 -14.79 22.24
C THR A 111 0.03 -13.32 22.23
N GLY A 112 -1.10 -13.01 21.63
CA GLY A 112 -1.71 -11.68 21.65
C GLY A 112 -3.10 -11.72 22.27
N THR A 113 -3.55 -10.55 22.69
CA THR A 113 -4.92 -10.31 23.14
C THR A 113 -5.66 -9.53 22.06
N ARG A 114 -6.87 -9.97 21.73
CA ARG A 114 -7.79 -9.30 20.83
C ARG A 114 -8.80 -8.50 21.64
N ASP A 115 -8.94 -7.23 21.30
CA ASP A 115 -9.97 -6.34 21.81
C ASP A 115 -10.71 -5.70 20.62
N GLY A 116 -11.85 -6.26 20.26
CA GLY A 116 -12.59 -5.87 19.05
C GLY A 116 -11.77 -6.08 17.76
N ASP A 117 -11.43 -4.97 17.11
CA ASP A 117 -10.60 -4.92 15.91
C ASP A 117 -9.12 -4.64 16.21
N TRP A 118 -8.72 -4.57 17.48
CA TRP A 118 -7.32 -4.32 17.87
C TRP A 118 -6.66 -5.60 18.39
N ILE A 119 -5.41 -5.81 17.99
CA ILE A 119 -4.59 -6.92 18.45
C ILE A 119 -3.39 -6.35 19.18
N THR A 120 -3.23 -6.74 20.44
CA THR A 120 -2.09 -6.35 21.28
C THR A 120 -1.22 -7.56 21.55
N PHE A 121 0.07 -7.47 21.27
CA PHE A 121 1.03 -8.55 21.54
C PHE A 121 2.41 -8.01 21.88
N SER A 122 3.17 -8.82 22.61
CA SER A 122 4.55 -8.51 22.99
C SER A 122 5.54 -9.24 22.10
N THR A 123 6.52 -8.50 21.61
CA THR A 123 7.65 -9.04 20.83
C THR A 123 8.66 -9.74 21.73
N ALA A 124 9.54 -10.55 21.14
CA ALA A 124 10.67 -11.18 21.82
C ALA A 124 11.61 -10.19 22.53
N SER A 125 11.65 -8.93 22.09
CA SER A 125 12.38 -7.83 22.76
C SER A 125 11.64 -7.22 23.95
N GLY A 126 10.43 -7.69 24.28
CA GLY A 126 9.60 -7.17 25.36
C GLY A 126 8.83 -5.88 25.01
N VAL A 127 8.85 -5.46 23.74
CA VAL A 127 8.08 -4.30 23.27
C VAL A 127 6.67 -4.72 22.90
N GLU A 128 5.69 -4.04 23.46
CA GLU A 128 4.27 -4.23 23.18
C GLU A 128 3.84 -3.44 21.94
N TYR A 129 3.05 -4.08 21.09
CA TYR A 129 2.47 -3.48 19.89
C TYR A 129 0.97 -3.69 19.90
N THR A 130 0.24 -2.61 19.61
CA THR A 130 -1.19 -2.64 19.36
C THR A 130 -1.42 -2.26 17.90
N VAL A 131 -2.00 -3.18 17.13
CA VAL A 131 -2.21 -3.00 15.69
C VAL A 131 -3.65 -3.34 15.35
N GLU A 132 -4.24 -2.54 14.45
CA GLU A 132 -5.59 -2.78 13.95
C GLU A 132 -5.62 -4.03 13.05
N SER A 133 -6.65 -4.85 13.22
CA SER A 133 -7.07 -5.95 12.36
C SER A 133 -8.44 -5.59 11.77
N ASN A 134 -8.42 -4.93 10.62
CA ASN A 134 -9.62 -4.44 9.98
C ASN A 134 -10.52 -5.59 9.44
N PHE A 135 -11.84 -5.43 9.55
CA PHE A 135 -12.83 -6.37 9.04
C PHE A 135 -12.74 -6.62 7.52
N PHE A 136 -12.45 -5.61 6.71
CA PHE A 136 -12.43 -5.76 5.24
C PHE A 136 -11.25 -6.58 4.74
N THR A 137 -10.14 -6.55 5.47
CA THR A 137 -8.90 -7.27 5.16
C THR A 137 -8.35 -7.94 6.42
N PRO A 138 -9.06 -8.97 6.96
CA PRO A 138 -8.72 -9.57 8.24
C PRO A 138 -7.30 -10.11 8.23
N ALA A 139 -6.53 -9.88 9.29
CA ALA A 139 -5.15 -10.36 9.39
C ALA A 139 -5.05 -11.87 9.67
N VAL A 140 -6.07 -12.67 9.33
CA VAL A 140 -6.17 -14.10 9.67
C VAL A 140 -5.66 -14.96 8.51
N TYR A 141 -4.89 -16.00 8.84
CA TYR A 141 -4.36 -17.00 7.91
C TYR A 141 -4.09 -18.33 8.64
N PRO A 142 -4.12 -19.52 8.01
CA PRO A 142 -4.51 -19.81 6.62
C PRO A 142 -6.00 -19.64 6.31
N ASP A 143 -6.88 -19.77 7.31
CA ASP A 143 -8.33 -19.68 7.10
C ASP A 143 -8.82 -18.26 7.42
N ARG A 144 -9.19 -17.51 6.37
CA ARG A 144 -9.70 -16.14 6.48
C ARG A 144 -11.00 -16.07 7.29
N ASP A 145 -11.84 -17.08 7.14
CA ASP A 145 -13.22 -17.09 7.68
C ASP A 145 -13.30 -17.85 9.01
N ALA A 146 -12.13 -18.23 9.57
CA ALA A 146 -12.05 -18.87 10.86
C ALA A 146 -12.67 -18.00 11.96
N TYR A 147 -13.63 -18.58 12.68
CA TYR A 147 -14.23 -17.94 13.83
C TYR A 147 -13.27 -18.00 15.02
N LEU A 148 -12.70 -16.85 15.37
CA LEU A 148 -11.83 -16.70 16.55
C LEU A 148 -12.70 -16.44 17.77
N SER A 149 -13.03 -17.50 18.51
CA SER A 149 -13.99 -17.48 19.63
C SER A 149 -13.42 -16.98 20.97
N GLY A 150 -12.15 -16.56 21.03
CA GLY A 150 -11.48 -16.15 22.26
C GLY A 150 -10.71 -14.83 22.17
N ASP A 151 -10.53 -14.19 23.33
CA ASP A 151 -9.74 -12.96 23.49
C ASP A 151 -8.24 -13.23 23.34
N GLN A 152 -7.78 -14.46 23.56
CA GLN A 152 -6.39 -14.84 23.31
C GLN A 152 -6.24 -15.47 21.92
N VAL A 153 -5.29 -14.94 21.16
CA VAL A 153 -4.98 -15.40 19.81
C VAL A 153 -3.47 -15.61 19.67
N VAL A 154 -3.08 -16.56 18.82
CA VAL A 154 -1.67 -16.72 18.44
C VAL A 154 -1.41 -15.81 17.24
N VAL A 155 -0.43 -14.92 17.39
CA VAL A 155 0.01 -13.99 16.35
C VAL A 155 1.38 -14.40 15.87
N ARG A 156 1.60 -14.37 14.56
CA ARG A 156 2.92 -14.48 13.93
C ARG A 156 3.31 -13.13 13.36
N TYR A 157 4.47 -12.61 13.72
CA TYR A 157 4.95 -11.31 13.25
C TYR A 157 6.39 -11.39 12.72
N LEU A 158 6.74 -10.51 11.78
CA LEU A 158 8.12 -10.41 11.30
C LEU A 158 8.99 -9.70 12.35
N PRO A 159 10.09 -10.32 12.86
CA PRO A 159 10.87 -9.73 13.95
C PRO A 159 11.47 -8.35 13.65
N SER A 160 11.86 -8.11 12.40
CA SER A 160 12.38 -6.80 11.98
C SER A 160 11.29 -5.75 11.79
N HIS A 161 10.04 -6.17 11.61
CA HIS A 161 8.90 -5.29 11.28
C HIS A 161 7.62 -5.78 11.99
N PRO A 162 7.47 -5.56 13.31
CA PRO A 162 6.37 -6.13 14.09
C PRO A 162 4.97 -5.73 13.61
N GLN A 163 4.84 -4.61 12.90
CA GLN A 163 3.58 -4.19 12.27
C GLN A 163 3.12 -5.11 11.13
N ALA A 164 4.00 -5.95 10.58
CA ALA A 164 3.65 -7.01 9.65
C ALA A 164 3.38 -8.30 10.45
N TYR A 165 2.10 -8.56 10.70
CA TYR A 165 1.65 -9.68 11.51
C TYR A 165 0.45 -10.39 10.87
N VAL A 166 0.21 -11.62 11.31
CA VAL A 166 -0.98 -12.42 11.02
C VAL A 166 -1.45 -13.16 12.26
N ILE A 167 -2.76 -13.36 12.39
CA ILE A 167 -3.38 -14.23 13.38
C ILE A 167 -3.37 -15.66 12.81
N ASP A 168 -2.75 -16.57 13.56
CA ASP A 168 -2.66 -17.99 13.21
C ASP A 168 -3.97 -18.71 13.56
N SER A 169 -4.85 -18.84 12.57
CA SER A 169 -6.12 -19.57 12.70
C SER A 169 -5.94 -21.07 12.99
N SER A 170 -4.77 -21.65 12.72
CA SER A 170 -4.53 -23.08 12.97
C SER A 170 -4.30 -23.40 14.45
N GLN A 171 -4.01 -22.37 15.26
CA GLN A 171 -3.65 -22.48 16.68
C GLN A 171 -4.75 -21.94 17.62
N GLY A 172 -5.92 -21.55 17.08
CA GLY A 172 -7.04 -21.08 17.89
C GLY A 172 -7.65 -22.20 18.75
N PRO A 173 -8.32 -21.86 19.87
CA PRO A 173 -9.11 -22.83 20.63
C PRO A 173 -10.21 -23.40 19.71
N ARG A 174 -10.17 -24.72 19.50
CA ARG A 174 -11.25 -25.46 18.83
C ARG A 174 -12.46 -25.61 19.73
#